data_AF-A0A2U1PKY1-F1
#
_entry.id   AF-A0A2U1PKY1-F1
#
_cell.length_a   1.000
_cell.length_b   1.000
_cell.length_c   1.000
_cell.angle_alpha   90.00
_cell.angle_beta   90.00
_cell.angle_gamma   90.00
#
_symmetry.space_group_name_H-M   'P 1'
#
loop_
_entity.id
_entity.type
_entity.pdbx_description
1 polymer ?
#
loop_
_entity_poly.entity_id
_entity_poly.type
_entity_poly.pdbx_seq_one_letter_code
_entity_poly.pdbx_strand_id
1 'polypeptide(L)'
;MSTQQVSWTDSFSQAQNAIQSLTTILPAVPKPVIASENPALSLLNDPELAEQISNHIRQPDSGAGDNQLCRWLYDTFHTSKIDLQLVVLRFLPMIAGVYLSRIPLRKPLAGFEAVLLAIYAHETASRDGQAVTINISDASHPSVYHENNHPHKTASPELHLVVVSPTLEPQGTIRSTKRARIIGVALELYHSKIADMPVQSKLDFCEFCIIWAGQDDDVNDDEKEDDQKEKEGKTKKEKKEGRILLPWEMLQPMLRILSHCLVGINKNNKKNKELHEAACHACRSLYARALHDINPKAILAIGSLLKLIKYQQTDVDHTELPVTNVIHL
;
A
#
# COMPACT_ATOMS: atom_id res chain seq x y z
N MET A 1 13.36 36.38 7.26
CA MET A 1 12.91 35.56 6.11
C MET A 1 14.14 35.02 5.42
N SER A 2 14.61 33.84 5.83
CA SER A 2 15.74 33.17 5.19
C SER A 2 15.18 32.16 4.19
N THR A 3 15.35 32.48 2.91
CA THR A 3 15.09 31.59 1.78
C THR A 3 16.02 30.39 1.86
N GLN A 4 15.45 29.22 2.12
CA GLN A 4 16.13 27.95 2.25
C GLN A 4 16.56 27.48 0.84
N GLN A 5 17.79 27.82 0.43
CA GLN A 5 18.47 27.10 -0.65
C GLN A 5 18.75 25.67 -0.14
N VAL A 6 17.82 24.75 -0.38
CA VAL A 6 18.10 23.32 -0.24
C VAL A 6 19.14 22.99 -1.31
N SER A 7 20.40 22.87 -0.91
CA SER A 7 21.50 22.70 -1.86
C SER A 7 21.42 21.30 -2.45
N TRP A 8 21.36 21.21 -3.78
CA TRP A 8 21.41 19.95 -4.53
C TRP A 8 22.60 19.08 -4.12
N THR A 9 23.71 19.70 -3.72
CA THR A 9 24.93 19.06 -3.20
C THR A 9 24.71 18.29 -1.90
N ASP A 10 23.80 18.74 -1.03
CA ASP A 10 23.51 18.05 0.24
C ASP A 10 22.68 16.78 0.02
N SER A 11 21.73 16.82 -0.91
CA SER A 11 20.91 15.63 -1.24
C SER A 11 21.75 14.55 -1.91
N PHE A 12 22.64 14.95 -2.84
CA PHE A 12 23.57 14.04 -3.51
C PHE A 12 24.54 13.37 -2.51
N SER A 13 25.17 14.15 -1.63
CA SER A 13 26.12 13.63 -0.65
C SER A 13 25.48 12.68 0.36
N GLN A 14 24.27 12.97 0.85
CA GLN A 14 23.54 12.08 1.76
C GLN A 14 23.17 10.75 1.10
N ALA A 15 22.72 10.78 -0.15
CA ALA A 15 22.42 9.57 -0.90
C ALA A 15 23.66 8.73 -1.16
N GLN A 16 24.81 9.37 -1.41
CA GLN A 16 26.07 8.65 -1.60
C GLN A 16 26.61 8.05 -0.30
N ASN A 17 26.46 8.75 0.83
CA ASN A 17 26.74 8.18 2.16
C ASN A 17 25.86 6.97 2.44
N ALA A 18 24.56 7.04 2.10
CA ALA A 18 23.65 5.91 2.22
C ALA A 18 24.11 4.71 1.38
N ILE A 19 24.55 4.92 0.14
CA ILE A 19 25.12 3.86 -0.71
C ILE A 19 26.38 3.26 -0.06
N GLN A 20 27.30 4.08 0.42
CA GLN A 20 28.54 3.61 1.05
C GLN A 20 28.25 2.75 2.28
N SER A 21 27.34 3.19 3.15
CA SER A 21 26.89 2.39 4.29
C SER A 21 26.16 1.11 3.89
N LEU A 22 25.43 1.11 2.77
CA LEU A 22 24.78 -0.10 2.27
C LEU A 22 25.81 -1.13 1.75
N THR A 23 26.94 -0.66 1.24
CA THR A 23 28.02 -1.51 0.70
C THR A 23 28.69 -2.34 1.79
N THR A 24 28.60 -1.94 3.06
CA THR A 24 29.11 -2.74 4.19
C THR A 24 28.14 -3.83 4.63
N ILE A 25 26.88 -3.76 4.19
CA ILE A 25 25.80 -4.68 4.59
C ILE A 25 25.56 -5.72 3.49
N LEU A 26 25.58 -5.29 2.23
CA LEU A 26 25.33 -6.15 1.08
C LEU A 26 26.63 -6.72 0.49
N PRO A 27 26.59 -7.95 -0.06
CA PRO A 27 27.78 -8.59 -0.63
C PRO A 27 28.31 -7.85 -1.87
N ALA A 28 27.43 -7.23 -2.67
CA ALA A 28 27.83 -6.43 -3.82
C ALA A 28 26.78 -5.35 -4.14
N VAL A 29 27.24 -4.10 -4.30
CA VAL A 29 26.40 -3.00 -4.81
C VAL A 29 26.74 -2.78 -6.29
N PRO A 30 25.74 -2.75 -7.19
CA PRO A 30 25.99 -2.58 -8.63
C PRO A 30 26.76 -1.29 -8.95
N LYS A 31 27.78 -1.39 -9.80
CA LYS A 31 28.57 -0.24 -10.27
C LYS A 31 27.73 0.91 -10.84
N PRO A 32 26.64 0.67 -11.60
CA PRO A 32 25.78 1.75 -12.10
C PRO A 32 25.14 2.59 -10.99
N VAL A 33 24.88 2.01 -9.82
CA VAL A 33 24.31 2.72 -8.67
C VAL A 33 25.36 3.62 -8.01
N ILE A 34 26.60 3.12 -7.87
CA ILE A 34 27.71 3.85 -7.25
C ILE A 34 28.14 5.07 -8.10
N ALA A 35 28.16 4.90 -9.43
CA ALA A 35 28.60 5.92 -10.37
C ALA A 35 27.46 6.85 -10.86
N SER A 36 26.25 6.70 -10.32
CA SER A 36 25.07 7.45 -10.78
C SER A 36 25.15 8.94 -10.44
N GLU A 37 24.68 9.77 -11.36
CA GLU A 37 24.45 11.21 -11.14
C GLU A 37 23.23 11.45 -10.22
N ASN A 38 22.29 10.49 -10.16
CA ASN A 38 21.16 10.49 -9.22
C ASN A 38 21.16 9.20 -8.38
N PRO A 39 21.98 9.15 -7.31
CA PRO A 39 22.15 7.95 -6.48
C PRO A 39 20.84 7.45 -5.86
N ALA A 40 19.97 8.35 -5.40
CA ALA A 40 18.71 7.96 -4.76
C ALA A 40 17.71 7.33 -5.76
N LEU A 41 17.62 7.88 -6.97
CA LEU A 41 16.77 7.30 -8.02
C LEU A 41 17.30 5.94 -8.51
N SER A 42 18.62 5.80 -8.61
CA SER A 42 19.25 4.52 -8.94
C SER A 42 19.01 3.48 -7.85
N LEU A 43 19.17 3.84 -6.57
CA LEU A 43 18.80 2.98 -5.43
C LEU A 43 17.31 2.57 -5.48
N LEU A 44 16.43 3.50 -5.83
CA LEU A 44 14.99 3.25 -5.87
C LEU A 44 14.61 2.27 -6.96
N ASN A 45 15.29 2.25 -8.12
CA ASN A 45 14.86 1.50 -9.29
C ASN A 45 15.69 0.25 -9.61
N ASP A 46 16.88 0.11 -9.03
CA ASP A 46 17.76 -1.03 -9.30
C ASP A 46 17.13 -2.36 -8.84
N PRO A 47 16.89 -3.32 -9.76
CA PRO A 47 16.20 -4.56 -9.42
C PRO A 47 17.08 -5.55 -8.64
N GLU A 48 18.37 -5.62 -8.94
CA GLU A 48 19.32 -6.56 -8.32
C GLU A 48 19.55 -6.19 -6.85
N LEU A 49 19.77 -4.89 -6.59
CA LEU A 49 19.90 -4.36 -5.24
C LEU A 49 18.63 -4.57 -4.43
N ALA A 50 17.47 -4.32 -5.04
CA ALA A 50 16.20 -4.53 -4.37
C ALA A 50 15.95 -6.00 -4.02
N GLU A 51 16.33 -6.93 -4.91
CA GLU A 51 16.27 -8.36 -4.63
C GLU A 51 17.19 -8.74 -3.45
N GLN A 52 18.43 -8.24 -3.44
CA GLN A 52 19.36 -8.46 -2.32
C GLN A 52 18.81 -7.94 -0.99
N ILE A 53 18.27 -6.72 -0.97
CA ILE A 53 17.64 -6.13 0.24
C ILE A 53 16.42 -6.95 0.67
N SER A 54 15.53 -7.29 -0.26
CA SER A 54 14.35 -8.11 0.03
C SER A 54 14.72 -9.47 0.59
N ASN A 55 15.76 -10.12 0.06
CA ASN A 55 16.27 -11.39 0.58
C ASN A 55 16.76 -11.26 2.02
N HIS A 56 17.49 -10.19 2.35
CA HIS A 56 17.90 -9.90 3.73
C HIS A 56 16.70 -9.65 4.65
N ILE A 57 15.67 -8.93 4.20
CA ILE A 57 14.45 -8.70 4.99
C ILE A 57 13.69 -10.02 5.22
N ARG A 58 13.69 -10.96 4.27
CA ARG A 58 13.00 -12.25 4.40
C ARG A 58 13.74 -13.26 5.29
N GLN A 59 15.04 -13.08 5.57
CA GLN A 59 15.82 -14.00 6.44
C GLN A 59 15.19 -14.16 7.82
N PRO A 60 15.16 -15.37 8.41
CA PRO A 60 14.37 -15.69 9.60
C PRO A 60 14.80 -14.95 10.88
N ASP A 61 16.02 -14.41 10.92
CA ASP A 61 16.67 -13.65 11.99
C ASP A 61 16.63 -12.12 11.74
N SER A 62 16.12 -11.68 10.60
CA SER A 62 15.96 -10.26 10.28
C SER A 62 14.94 -9.57 11.19
N GLY A 63 15.09 -8.24 11.33
CA GLY A 63 14.17 -7.41 12.11
C GLY A 63 14.51 -7.28 13.59
N ALA A 64 15.56 -7.97 14.09
CA ALA A 64 16.08 -7.77 15.44
C ALA A 64 16.68 -6.35 15.62
N GLY A 65 16.87 -5.90 16.87
CA GLY A 65 17.32 -4.54 17.18
C GLY A 65 18.77 -4.22 16.75
N ASP A 66 19.60 -5.26 16.59
CA ASP A 66 20.98 -5.20 16.11
C ASP A 66 21.10 -5.40 14.59
N ASN A 67 19.98 -5.55 13.88
CA ASN A 67 19.98 -5.76 12.44
C ASN A 67 20.47 -4.50 11.70
N GLN A 68 21.64 -4.62 11.05
CA GLN A 68 22.30 -3.51 10.35
C GLN A 68 21.44 -2.93 9.21
N LEU A 69 20.67 -3.77 8.50
CA LEU A 69 19.79 -3.31 7.43
C LEU A 69 18.62 -2.49 7.98
N CYS A 70 18.02 -2.90 9.09
CA CYS A 70 16.97 -2.12 9.76
C CYS A 70 17.49 -0.76 10.22
N ARG A 71 18.72 -0.72 10.74
CA ARG A 71 19.39 0.53 11.09
C ARG A 71 19.62 1.42 9.87
N TRP A 72 20.12 0.85 8.77
CA TRP A 72 20.30 1.58 7.52
C TRP A 72 19.00 2.15 6.97
N LEU A 73 17.90 1.37 6.97
CA LEU A 73 16.57 1.83 6.56
C LEU A 73 16.08 2.98 7.46
N TYR A 74 16.27 2.86 8.77
CA TYR A 74 15.90 3.89 9.74
C TYR A 74 16.68 5.19 9.50
N ASP A 75 18.01 5.11 9.40
CA ASP A 75 18.89 6.28 9.21
C ASP A 75 18.61 6.95 7.86
N THR A 76 18.42 6.15 6.80
CA THR A 76 18.10 6.63 5.44
C THR A 76 16.77 7.39 5.42
N PHE A 77 15.74 6.89 6.11
CA PHE A 77 14.45 7.58 6.21
C PHE A 77 14.53 8.90 6.99
N HIS A 78 15.36 8.93 8.05
CA HIS A 78 15.55 10.11 8.91
C HIS A 78 16.27 11.28 8.23
N THR A 79 16.96 11.06 7.12
CA THR A 79 17.53 12.14 6.31
C THR A 79 16.47 13.18 5.87
N SER A 80 15.19 12.79 5.88
CA SER A 80 14.04 13.64 5.49
C SER A 80 14.14 14.15 4.05
N LYS A 81 14.95 13.50 3.21
CA LYS A 81 15.01 13.73 1.77
C LYS A 81 13.99 12.84 1.09
N ILE A 82 13.11 13.44 0.29
CA ILE A 82 12.00 12.74 -0.37
C ILE A 82 12.50 11.53 -1.16
N ASP A 83 13.56 11.67 -1.95
CA ASP A 83 14.09 10.58 -2.77
C ASP A 83 14.58 9.38 -1.95
N LEU A 84 15.23 9.63 -0.80
CA LEU A 84 15.70 8.58 0.10
C LEU A 84 14.55 7.97 0.91
N GLN A 85 13.55 8.76 1.27
CA GLN A 85 12.33 8.24 1.88
C GLN A 85 11.58 7.30 0.92
N LEU A 86 11.54 7.61 -0.38
CA LEU A 86 10.98 6.70 -1.39
C LEU A 86 11.72 5.36 -1.44
N VAL A 87 13.05 5.37 -1.34
CA VAL A 87 13.87 4.13 -1.28
C VAL A 87 13.44 3.26 -0.10
N VAL A 88 13.22 3.84 1.08
CA VAL A 88 12.77 3.09 2.26
C VAL A 88 11.31 2.62 2.10
N LEU A 89 10.43 3.49 1.60
CA LEU A 89 9.01 3.18 1.37
C LEU A 89 8.83 2.06 0.34
N ARG A 90 9.73 1.91 -0.63
CA ARG A 90 9.74 0.77 -1.56
C ARG A 90 9.67 -0.58 -0.83
N PHE A 91 10.36 -0.69 0.30
CA PHE A 91 10.43 -1.93 1.09
C PHE A 91 9.37 -2.00 2.20
N LEU A 92 8.51 -0.99 2.36
CA LEU A 92 7.47 -1.00 3.40
C LEU A 92 6.53 -2.21 3.31
N PRO A 93 6.01 -2.62 2.12
CA PRO A 93 5.18 -3.81 2.03
C PRO A 93 5.87 -5.06 2.58
N MET A 94 7.16 -5.21 2.29
CA MET A 94 7.98 -6.31 2.77
C MET A 94 8.19 -6.26 4.29
N ILE A 95 8.56 -5.09 4.82
CA ILE A 95 8.80 -4.89 6.25
C ILE A 95 7.51 -5.15 7.03
N ALA A 96 6.39 -4.56 6.62
CA ALA A 96 5.09 -4.77 7.25
C ALA A 96 4.63 -6.23 7.13
N GLY A 97 4.80 -6.82 5.94
CA GLY A 97 4.55 -8.22 5.62
C GLY A 97 5.21 -9.17 6.59
N VAL A 98 6.54 -9.13 6.62
CA VAL A 98 7.37 -9.99 7.45
C VAL A 98 7.15 -9.71 8.94
N TYR A 99 7.03 -8.44 9.34
CA TYR A 99 6.73 -8.06 10.72
C TYR A 99 5.42 -8.69 11.22
N LEU A 100 4.33 -8.51 10.47
CA LEU A 100 3.02 -9.02 10.84
C LEU A 100 2.98 -10.55 10.90
N SER A 101 3.62 -11.22 9.95
CA SER A 101 3.71 -12.68 9.93
C SER A 101 4.56 -13.25 11.07
N ARG A 102 5.49 -12.48 11.65
CA ARG A 102 6.39 -12.93 12.72
C ARG A 102 5.92 -12.61 14.13
N ILE A 103 4.96 -11.71 14.31
CA ILE A 103 4.41 -11.38 15.63
C ILE A 103 3.91 -12.63 16.39
N PRO A 104 3.15 -13.56 15.77
CA PRO A 104 2.72 -14.78 16.45
C PRO A 104 3.88 -15.67 16.91
N LEU A 105 5.04 -15.57 16.25
CA LEU A 105 6.24 -16.36 16.53
C LEU A 105 7.06 -15.82 17.71
N ARG A 106 6.68 -14.66 18.29
CA ARG A 106 7.37 -14.01 19.43
C ARG A 106 8.88 -13.79 19.19
N LYS A 107 9.28 -13.55 17.94
CA LYS A 107 10.65 -13.18 17.59
C LYS A 107 10.96 -11.73 17.99
N PRO A 108 12.23 -11.39 18.25
CA PRO A 108 12.62 -9.99 18.43
C PRO A 108 12.47 -9.25 17.09
N LEU A 109 11.64 -8.20 17.08
CA LEU A 109 11.31 -7.43 15.88
C LEU A 109 11.61 -5.92 16.04
N ALA A 110 12.41 -5.55 17.04
CA ALA A 110 12.68 -4.15 17.40
C ALA A 110 13.26 -3.31 16.25
N GLY A 111 14.03 -3.91 15.34
CA GLY A 111 14.55 -3.24 14.16
C GLY A 111 13.43 -2.86 13.18
N PHE A 112 12.50 -3.77 12.89
CA PHE A 112 11.32 -3.45 12.06
C PHE A 112 10.40 -2.44 12.76
N GLU A 113 10.22 -2.58 14.07
CA GLU A 113 9.40 -1.64 14.85
C GLU A 113 10.00 -0.23 14.81
N ALA A 114 11.32 -0.08 14.89
CA ALA A 114 11.98 1.21 14.76
C ALA A 114 11.73 1.87 13.40
N VAL A 115 11.82 1.12 12.29
CA VAL A 115 11.54 1.65 10.95
C VAL A 115 10.07 2.04 10.80
N LEU A 116 9.14 1.21 11.26
CA LEU A 116 7.69 1.51 11.21
C LEU A 116 7.33 2.72 12.08
N LEU A 117 7.94 2.85 13.26
CA LEU A 117 7.76 4.01 14.14
C LEU A 117 8.36 5.28 13.54
N ALA A 118 9.51 5.20 12.87
CA ALA A 118 10.10 6.33 12.15
C ALA A 118 9.13 6.90 11.09
N ILE A 119 8.54 6.01 10.30
CA ILE A 119 7.55 6.34 9.29
C ILE A 119 6.30 6.98 9.93
N TYR A 120 5.80 6.37 11.00
CA TYR A 120 4.65 6.88 11.73
C TYR A 120 4.91 8.25 12.36
N ALA A 121 6.11 8.46 12.93
CA ALA A 121 6.51 9.72 13.54
C ALA A 121 6.61 10.83 12.48
N HIS A 122 7.13 10.52 11.29
CA HIS A 122 7.14 11.46 10.16
C HIS A 122 5.74 11.91 9.77
N GLU A 123 4.79 10.97 9.64
CA GLU A 123 3.38 11.30 9.37
C GLU A 123 2.73 12.09 10.49
N THR A 124 3.03 11.73 11.75
CA THR A 124 2.49 12.42 12.93
C THR A 124 2.96 13.86 12.98
N ALA A 125 4.25 14.11 12.71
CA ALA A 125 4.82 15.45 12.63
C ALA A 125 4.25 16.25 11.46
N SER A 126 4.08 15.61 10.30
CA SER A 126 3.48 16.24 9.11
C SER A 126 2.03 16.70 9.35
N ARG A 127 1.26 15.93 10.12
CA ARG A 127 -0.14 16.27 10.46
C ARG A 127 -0.26 17.35 11.53
N ASP A 128 0.79 17.65 12.29
CA ASP A 128 0.81 18.70 13.33
C ASP A 128 -0.44 18.70 14.24
N GLY A 129 -0.84 17.51 14.71
CA GLY A 129 -2.02 17.34 15.56
C GLY A 129 -3.38 17.49 14.86
N GLN A 130 -3.42 17.70 13.54
CA GLN A 130 -4.65 17.82 12.77
C GLN A 130 -5.17 16.48 12.24
N ALA A 131 -6.49 16.37 12.13
CA ALA A 131 -7.14 15.24 11.50
C ALA A 131 -7.18 15.43 9.98
N VAL A 132 -7.13 14.33 9.23
CA VAL A 132 -7.33 14.39 7.77
C VAL A 132 -8.82 14.50 7.52
N THR A 133 -9.24 15.63 6.95
CA THR A 133 -10.65 15.94 6.68
C THR A 133 -10.87 16.17 5.19
N ILE A 134 -12.06 15.83 4.72
CA ILE A 134 -12.51 16.13 3.35
C ILE A 134 -13.83 16.88 3.41
N ASN A 135 -14.06 17.75 2.46
CA ASN A 135 -15.37 18.35 2.26
C ASN A 135 -16.18 17.47 1.31
N ILE A 136 -17.37 17.04 1.72
CA ILE A 136 -18.28 16.31 0.83
C ILE A 136 -18.95 17.31 -0.09
N SER A 137 -18.71 17.14 -1.40
CA SER A 137 -19.34 17.95 -2.43
C SER A 137 -20.85 17.77 -2.40
N ASP A 138 -21.58 18.88 -2.45
CA ASP A 138 -23.02 18.92 -2.55
C ASP A 138 -23.42 19.49 -3.92
N ALA A 139 -24.21 18.73 -4.68
CA ALA A 139 -24.69 19.14 -6.00
C ALA A 139 -25.63 20.36 -5.94
N SER A 140 -26.17 20.70 -4.77
CA SER A 140 -26.96 21.92 -4.58
C SER A 140 -26.12 23.21 -4.67
N HIS A 141 -24.80 23.11 -4.47
CA HIS A 141 -23.87 24.22 -4.55
C HIS A 141 -23.14 24.21 -5.91
N PRO A 142 -22.89 25.38 -6.53
CA PRO A 142 -22.10 25.44 -7.76
C PRO A 142 -20.68 24.94 -7.50
N SER A 143 -20.11 24.26 -8.49
CA SER A 143 -18.75 23.73 -8.44
C SER A 143 -17.99 24.06 -9.72
N VAL A 144 -16.72 23.67 -9.79
CA VAL A 144 -15.90 23.79 -11.01
C VAL A 144 -16.51 23.04 -12.20
N TYR A 145 -17.34 22.02 -11.95
CA TYR A 145 -17.89 21.14 -12.99
C TYR A 145 -19.37 21.39 -13.30
N HIS A 146 -20.10 22.12 -12.44
CA HIS A 146 -21.53 22.36 -12.64
C HIS A 146 -22.00 23.67 -12.02
N GLU A 147 -22.96 24.30 -12.69
CA GLU A 147 -23.70 25.45 -12.15
C GLU A 147 -25.08 25.00 -11.66
N ASN A 148 -25.60 25.67 -10.63
CA ASN A 148 -26.97 25.45 -10.18
C ASN A 148 -27.88 26.59 -10.69
N ASN A 149 -28.74 26.29 -11.65
CA ASN A 149 -29.68 27.25 -12.24
C ASN A 149 -30.88 27.59 -11.33
N HIS A 150 -31.07 26.86 -10.23
CA HIS A 150 -32.14 27.08 -9.26
C HIS A 150 -31.59 27.04 -7.83
N PRO A 151 -31.12 28.18 -7.27
CA PRO A 151 -30.68 28.22 -5.89
C PRO A 151 -31.87 27.92 -4.97
N HIS A 152 -31.88 26.75 -4.34
CA HIS A 152 -32.83 26.46 -3.28
C HIS A 152 -32.58 27.42 -2.11
N LYS A 153 -33.60 28.17 -1.70
CA LYS A 153 -33.56 29.21 -0.64
C LYS A 153 -33.28 28.68 0.79
N THR A 154 -32.85 27.44 0.96
CA THR A 154 -32.79 26.77 2.27
C THR A 154 -31.53 25.94 2.52
N ALA A 155 -30.45 26.14 1.75
CA ALA A 155 -29.19 25.48 2.05
C ALA A 155 -28.33 26.36 2.98
N SER A 156 -28.12 25.91 4.22
CA SER A 156 -27.05 26.44 5.07
C SER A 156 -25.70 26.29 4.34
N PRO A 157 -24.79 27.28 4.41
CA PRO A 157 -23.47 27.21 3.76
C PRO A 157 -22.51 26.28 4.50
N GLU A 158 -23.02 25.29 5.23
CA GLU A 158 -22.21 24.44 6.10
C GLU A 158 -21.54 23.37 5.23
N LEU A 159 -20.27 23.62 4.90
CA LEU A 159 -19.41 22.65 4.25
C LEU A 159 -19.44 21.35 5.08
N HIS A 160 -19.93 20.26 4.48
CA HIS A 160 -20.02 18.96 5.13
C HIS A 160 -18.62 18.35 5.27
N LEU A 161 -17.89 18.84 6.28
CA LEU A 161 -16.54 18.39 6.58
C LEU A 161 -16.60 17.03 7.30
N VAL A 162 -15.98 16.02 6.70
CA VAL A 162 -15.92 14.66 7.25
C VAL A 162 -14.47 14.28 7.56
N VAL A 163 -14.26 13.72 8.74
CA VAL A 163 -12.96 13.19 9.17
C VAL A 163 -12.73 11.83 8.52
N VAL A 164 -11.71 11.74 7.65
CA VAL A 164 -11.30 10.51 6.96
C VAL A 164 -10.30 9.71 7.79
N SER A 165 -9.38 10.41 8.47
CA SER A 165 -8.37 9.81 9.32
C SER A 165 -8.23 10.67 10.57
N PRO A 166 -8.42 10.12 11.79
CA PRO A 166 -8.32 10.89 13.02
C PRO A 166 -6.90 11.43 13.22
N THR A 167 -6.77 12.35 14.18
CA THR A 167 -5.48 12.89 14.64
C THR A 167 -4.53 11.76 15.05
N LEU A 168 -3.23 12.01 14.91
CA LEU A 168 -2.19 11.06 15.28
C LEU A 168 -1.51 11.49 16.59
N GLU A 169 -1.30 10.53 17.47
CA GLU A 169 -0.62 10.72 18.75
C GLU A 169 0.80 10.14 18.64
N PRO A 170 1.86 10.85 19.05
CA PRO A 170 3.22 10.32 19.04
C PRO A 170 3.32 8.98 19.79
N GLN A 171 3.99 8.00 19.17
CA GLN A 171 4.19 6.67 19.75
C GLN A 171 5.69 6.38 19.90
N GLY A 172 6.11 5.95 21.09
CA GLY A 172 7.49 5.51 21.35
C GLY A 172 7.71 4.02 21.16
N THR A 173 6.65 3.20 21.14
CA THR A 173 6.71 1.74 20.99
C THR A 173 5.48 1.20 20.25
N ILE A 174 5.60 0.06 19.55
CA ILE A 174 4.47 -0.57 18.86
C ILE A 174 3.71 -1.51 19.81
N ARG A 175 2.63 -1.01 20.40
CA ARG A 175 1.71 -1.82 21.21
C ARG A 175 0.71 -2.57 20.34
N SER A 176 0.24 -3.74 20.79
CA SER A 176 -0.74 -4.56 20.06
C SER A 176 -2.02 -3.78 19.68
N THR A 177 -2.50 -2.92 20.57
CA THR A 177 -3.71 -2.10 20.37
C THR A 177 -3.54 -0.98 19.34
N LYS A 178 -2.32 -0.46 19.18
CA LYS A 178 -2.01 0.64 18.25
C LYS A 178 -1.35 0.16 16.95
N ARG A 179 -0.88 -1.09 16.91
CA ARG A 179 -0.15 -1.70 15.78
C ARG A 179 -0.86 -1.52 14.44
N ALA A 180 -2.14 -1.89 14.35
CA ALA A 180 -2.90 -1.79 13.11
C ALA A 180 -3.00 -0.34 12.61
N ARG A 181 -3.13 0.62 13.53
CA ARG A 181 -3.14 2.05 13.18
C ARG A 181 -1.76 2.55 12.73
N ILE A 182 -0.69 2.15 13.40
CA ILE A 182 0.68 2.52 13.03
C ILE A 182 1.01 2.02 11.62
N ILE A 183 0.75 0.73 11.35
CA ILE A 183 0.97 0.13 10.04
C ILE A 183 0.03 0.73 8.99
N GLY A 184 -1.24 0.96 9.34
CA GLY A 184 -2.21 1.62 8.47
C GLY A 184 -1.73 2.99 8.02
N VAL A 185 -1.23 3.83 8.93
CA VAL A 185 -0.66 5.15 8.59
C VAL A 185 0.59 5.02 7.72
N ALA A 186 1.47 4.06 7.99
CA ALA A 186 2.62 3.81 7.11
C ALA A 186 2.17 3.44 5.68
N LEU A 187 1.12 2.61 5.55
CA LEU A 187 0.53 2.25 4.26
C LEU A 187 -0.20 3.45 3.61
N GLU A 188 -0.78 4.38 4.38
CA GLU A 188 -1.32 5.64 3.86
C GLU A 188 -0.19 6.49 3.23
N LEU A 189 0.97 6.61 3.88
CA LEU A 189 2.13 7.31 3.31
C LEU A 189 2.63 6.61 2.04
N TYR A 190 2.77 5.29 2.06
CA TYR A 190 3.11 4.52 0.86
C TYR A 190 2.13 4.76 -0.29
N HIS A 191 0.82 4.74 0.00
CA HIS A 191 -0.21 5.04 -0.97
C HIS A 191 -0.07 6.46 -1.54
N SER A 192 0.28 7.46 -0.73
CA SER A 192 0.50 8.84 -1.22
C SER A 192 1.66 8.96 -2.22
N LYS A 193 2.57 7.99 -2.24
CA LYS A 193 3.74 7.91 -3.13
C LYS A 193 3.67 6.74 -4.12
N ILE A 194 2.49 6.11 -4.25
CA ILE A 194 2.34 4.86 -5.01
C ILE A 194 2.68 4.99 -6.49
N ALA A 195 2.52 6.17 -7.08
CA ALA A 195 2.89 6.43 -8.47
C ALA A 195 4.40 6.27 -8.70
N ASP A 196 5.21 6.70 -7.73
CA ASP A 196 6.68 6.62 -7.76
C ASP A 196 7.20 5.23 -7.39
N MET A 197 6.34 4.35 -6.84
CA MET A 197 6.75 3.02 -6.40
C MET A 197 6.94 2.04 -7.57
N PRO A 198 8.09 1.35 -7.65
CA PRO A 198 8.33 0.31 -8.64
C PRO A 198 7.29 -0.82 -8.57
N VAL A 199 6.99 -1.43 -9.71
CA VAL A 199 5.99 -2.51 -9.83
C VAL A 199 6.26 -3.66 -8.85
N GLN A 200 7.54 -4.02 -8.62
CA GLN A 200 7.88 -5.10 -7.70
C GLN A 200 7.40 -4.85 -6.26
N SER A 201 7.52 -3.61 -5.77
CA SER A 201 7.03 -3.25 -4.43
C SER A 201 5.52 -3.48 -4.28
N LYS A 202 4.78 -3.20 -5.36
CA LYS A 202 3.31 -3.40 -5.42
C LYS A 202 2.95 -4.89 -5.53
N LEU A 203 3.76 -5.69 -6.23
CA LEU A 203 3.62 -7.15 -6.28
C LEU A 203 3.85 -7.77 -4.90
N ASP A 204 4.92 -7.38 -4.21
CA ASP A 204 5.21 -7.81 -2.84
C ASP A 204 4.04 -7.47 -1.90
N PHE A 205 3.43 -6.29 -2.06
CA PHE A 205 2.23 -5.91 -1.32
C PHE A 205 1.04 -6.83 -1.58
N CYS A 206 0.79 -7.20 -2.84
CA CYS A 206 -0.29 -8.12 -3.21
C CYS A 206 -0.05 -9.52 -2.63
N GLU A 207 1.19 -10.02 -2.68
CA GLU A 207 1.60 -11.28 -2.07
C GLU A 207 1.25 -11.32 -0.57
N PHE A 208 1.64 -10.29 0.19
CA PHE A 208 1.32 -10.24 1.62
C PHE A 208 -0.18 -10.11 1.90
N CYS A 209 -0.96 -9.43 1.06
CA CYS A 209 -2.42 -9.40 1.21
C CYS A 209 -3.05 -10.80 1.12
N ILE A 210 -2.56 -11.64 0.21
CA ILE A 210 -3.01 -13.04 0.06
C ILE A 210 -2.64 -13.85 1.30
N ILE A 211 -1.39 -13.73 1.76
CA ILE A 211 -0.90 -14.41 2.98
C ILE A 211 -1.73 -14.02 4.21
N TRP A 212 -1.95 -12.71 4.41
CA TRP A 212 -2.69 -12.18 5.56
C TRP A 212 -4.16 -12.56 5.58
N ALA A 213 -4.78 -12.69 4.41
CA ALA A 213 -6.15 -13.20 4.27
C ALA A 213 -6.25 -14.64 4.84
N GLY A 214 -5.18 -15.43 4.67
CA GLY A 214 -5.06 -16.80 5.17
C GLY A 214 -5.14 -17.88 4.10
N GLN A 215 -4.85 -17.53 2.84
CA GLN A 215 -4.77 -18.39 1.65
C GLN A 215 -5.92 -19.41 1.52
N ASP A 216 -6.96 -19.05 0.77
CA ASP A 216 -7.99 -19.99 0.31
C ASP A 216 -7.60 -20.51 -1.09
N ASP A 217 -6.91 -21.65 -1.16
CA ASP A 217 -6.62 -22.35 -2.42
C ASP A 217 -7.89 -22.95 -3.10
N ASP A 218 -9.08 -22.70 -2.54
CA ASP A 218 -10.36 -23.31 -2.96
C ASP A 218 -11.29 -22.36 -3.75
N VAL A 219 -10.81 -21.23 -4.27
CA VAL A 219 -11.62 -20.37 -5.17
C VAL A 219 -11.11 -20.43 -6.61
N ASN A 220 -10.98 -21.66 -7.11
CA ASN A 220 -10.94 -21.98 -8.53
C ASN A 220 -11.81 -23.22 -8.77
N ASP A 221 -13.14 -23.08 -8.67
CA ASP A 221 -14.06 -24.04 -9.30
C ASP A 221 -15.45 -23.46 -9.65
N ASP A 222 -15.67 -22.15 -9.60
CA ASP A 222 -16.97 -21.55 -9.98
C ASP A 222 -17.07 -21.16 -11.48
N GLU A 223 -16.24 -21.75 -12.35
CA GLU A 223 -16.42 -21.67 -13.82
C GLU A 223 -16.48 -23.06 -14.50
N LYS A 224 -16.76 -24.13 -13.75
CA LYS A 224 -17.11 -25.43 -14.34
C LYS A 224 -18.39 -25.95 -13.72
N GLU A 225 -19.50 -25.68 -14.40
CA GLU A 225 -20.69 -26.50 -14.29
C GLU A 225 -20.35 -27.97 -14.62
N ASP A 226 -20.92 -28.86 -13.81
CA ASP A 226 -20.95 -30.34 -13.92
C ASP A 226 -19.60 -31.11 -13.88
N ASP A 227 -19.28 -31.65 -12.70
CA ASP A 227 -19.35 -33.11 -12.52
C ASP A 227 -19.16 -33.53 -11.05
N GLN A 228 -20.11 -34.35 -10.57
CA GLN A 228 -20.10 -34.98 -9.26
C GLN A 228 -18.85 -35.84 -9.06
N LYS A 229 -18.00 -35.53 -8.07
CA LYS A 229 -17.22 -36.55 -7.34
C LYS A 229 -17.06 -36.21 -5.86
N GLU A 230 -17.78 -36.98 -5.04
CA GLU A 230 -17.47 -37.21 -3.63
C GLU A 230 -15.99 -37.61 -3.47
N LYS A 231 -15.26 -36.87 -2.64
CA LYS A 231 -14.09 -37.40 -1.94
C LYS A 231 -14.13 -36.98 -0.48
N GLU A 232 -14.56 -37.94 0.32
CA GLU A 232 -14.41 -37.96 1.77
C GLU A 232 -12.94 -37.85 2.19
N GLY A 233 -12.74 -37.25 3.37
CA GLY A 233 -11.69 -37.70 4.29
C GLY A 233 -10.26 -37.23 3.99
N LYS A 234 -10.02 -35.91 3.98
CA LYS A 234 -8.71 -35.38 4.40
C LYS A 234 -8.90 -34.38 5.52
N THR A 235 -8.50 -34.80 6.72
CA THR A 235 -8.33 -33.99 7.91
C THR A 235 -7.63 -32.68 7.52
N LYS A 236 -8.36 -31.57 7.50
CA LYS A 236 -7.83 -30.21 7.29
C LYS A 236 -6.82 -29.92 8.41
N LYS A 237 -5.55 -30.27 8.20
CA LYS A 237 -4.44 -29.68 8.94
C LYS A 237 -4.38 -28.23 8.50
N GLU A 238 -5.12 -27.38 9.21
CA GLU A 238 -5.08 -25.92 9.09
C GLU A 238 -3.66 -25.42 9.35
N LYS A 239 -2.80 -25.44 8.34
CA LYS A 239 -1.65 -24.55 8.30
C LYS A 239 -2.13 -23.19 7.80
N LYS A 240 -2.88 -22.48 8.66
CA LYS A 240 -3.17 -21.04 8.53
C LYS A 240 -1.89 -20.22 8.79
N GLU A 241 -0.76 -20.63 8.22
CA GLU A 241 0.52 -19.95 8.39
C GLU A 241 0.41 -18.58 7.69
N GLY A 242 0.43 -17.48 8.47
CA GLY A 242 0.40 -16.12 7.95
C GLY A 242 -0.93 -15.37 8.08
N ARG A 243 -2.02 -16.04 8.48
CA ARG A 243 -3.31 -15.38 8.76
C ARG A 243 -3.16 -14.35 9.89
N ILE A 244 -3.58 -13.10 9.65
CA ILE A 244 -3.59 -12.04 10.68
C ILE A 244 -4.99 -11.46 10.91
N LEU A 245 -5.09 -10.58 11.93
CA LEU A 245 -6.24 -9.70 12.11
C LEU A 245 -6.13 -8.54 11.13
N LEU A 246 -7.25 -8.18 10.50
CA LEU A 246 -7.35 -7.08 9.54
C LEU A 246 -8.34 -6.01 10.04
N PRO A 247 -7.99 -5.21 11.07
CA PRO A 247 -8.81 -4.07 11.49
C PRO A 247 -9.00 -3.06 10.36
N TRP A 248 -10.10 -2.32 10.41
CA TRP A 248 -10.48 -1.38 9.35
C TRP A 248 -9.43 -0.29 9.09
N GLU A 249 -8.74 0.16 10.14
CA GLU A 249 -7.69 1.19 10.10
C GLU A 249 -6.48 0.78 9.25
N MET A 250 -6.24 -0.53 9.13
CA MET A 250 -5.19 -1.08 8.29
C MET A 250 -5.76 -1.51 6.92
N LEU A 251 -6.96 -2.08 6.91
CA LEU A 251 -7.59 -2.55 5.68
C LEU A 251 -7.91 -1.39 4.72
N GLN A 252 -8.35 -0.23 5.21
CA GLN A 252 -8.70 0.91 4.38
C GLN A 252 -7.55 1.37 3.45
N PRO A 253 -6.32 1.65 3.93
CA PRO A 253 -5.20 1.96 3.04
C PRO A 253 -4.79 0.78 2.15
N MET A 254 -4.93 -0.48 2.63
CA MET A 254 -4.68 -1.64 1.78
C MET A 254 -5.58 -1.66 0.54
N LEU A 255 -6.88 -1.37 0.71
CA LEU A 255 -7.82 -1.32 -0.40
C LEU A 255 -7.52 -0.18 -1.38
N ARG A 256 -7.02 0.96 -0.90
CA ARG A 256 -6.58 2.06 -1.78
C ARG A 256 -5.38 1.65 -2.63
N ILE A 257 -4.39 0.98 -2.02
CA ILE A 257 -3.23 0.45 -2.74
C ILE A 257 -3.67 -0.58 -3.78
N LEU A 258 -4.52 -1.55 -3.42
CA LEU A 258 -5.04 -2.55 -4.36
C LEU A 258 -5.85 -1.89 -5.49
N SER A 259 -6.68 -0.89 -5.18
CA SER A 259 -7.45 -0.14 -6.18
C SER A 259 -6.54 0.52 -7.22
N HIS A 260 -5.43 1.12 -6.78
CA HIS A 260 -4.42 1.65 -7.69
C HIS A 260 -3.79 0.53 -8.54
N CYS A 261 -3.46 -0.61 -7.94
CA CYS A 261 -2.88 -1.73 -8.69
C CYS A 261 -3.82 -2.33 -9.74
N LEU A 262 -5.14 -2.18 -9.56
CA LEU A 262 -6.15 -2.67 -10.48
C LEU A 262 -6.45 -1.69 -11.61
N VAL A 263 -6.64 -0.40 -11.27
CA VAL A 263 -7.19 0.62 -12.16
C VAL A 263 -6.15 1.61 -12.66
N GLY A 264 -5.10 1.88 -11.87
CA GLY A 264 -4.11 2.93 -12.13
C GLY A 264 -3.00 2.54 -13.11
N ILE A 265 -3.16 1.45 -13.87
CA ILE A 265 -2.06 0.85 -14.61
C ILE A 265 -2.37 0.70 -16.11
N ASN A 266 -1.44 1.15 -16.95
CA ASN A 266 -1.48 0.92 -18.40
C ASN A 266 -1.32 -0.58 -18.70
N LYS A 267 -2.41 -1.20 -19.20
CA LYS A 267 -2.52 -2.64 -19.51
C LYS A 267 -1.59 -3.11 -20.63
N ASN A 268 -0.98 -2.21 -21.39
CA ASN A 268 -0.14 -2.55 -22.54
C ASN A 268 1.27 -3.08 -22.17
N ASN A 269 1.64 -3.06 -20.89
CA ASN A 269 2.91 -3.58 -20.40
C ASN A 269 2.71 -4.94 -19.68
N LYS A 270 3.55 -5.94 -19.99
CA LYS A 270 3.47 -7.28 -19.39
C LYS A 270 3.56 -7.26 -17.85
N LYS A 271 4.50 -6.50 -17.27
CA LYS A 271 4.64 -6.41 -15.80
C LYS A 271 3.41 -5.81 -15.13
N ASN A 272 2.72 -4.92 -15.84
CA ASN A 272 1.50 -4.29 -15.39
C ASN A 272 0.31 -5.27 -15.39
N LYS A 273 0.28 -6.20 -16.36
CA LYS A 273 -0.67 -7.30 -16.39
C LYS A 273 -0.47 -8.26 -15.21
N GLU A 274 0.78 -8.64 -14.94
CA GLU A 274 1.13 -9.48 -13.78
C GLU A 274 0.69 -8.82 -12.46
N LEU A 275 0.92 -7.50 -12.32
CA LEU A 275 0.46 -6.75 -11.15
C LEU A 275 -1.06 -6.69 -11.05
N HIS A 276 -1.77 -6.48 -12.16
CA HIS A 276 -3.23 -6.49 -12.17
C HIS A 276 -3.79 -7.86 -11.74
N GLU A 277 -3.23 -8.96 -12.24
CA GLU A 277 -3.61 -10.32 -11.87
C GLU A 277 -3.34 -10.60 -10.38
N ALA A 278 -2.15 -10.22 -9.88
CA ALA A 278 -1.81 -10.34 -8.47
C ALA A 278 -2.76 -9.54 -7.56
N ALA A 279 -3.10 -8.32 -7.95
CA ALA A 279 -4.04 -7.47 -7.22
C ALA A 279 -5.47 -8.04 -7.24
N CYS A 280 -5.91 -8.63 -8.36
CA CYS A 280 -7.20 -9.32 -8.44
C CYS A 280 -7.24 -10.51 -7.49
N HIS A 281 -6.18 -11.32 -7.45
CA HIS A 281 -6.07 -12.45 -6.53
C HIS A 281 -6.11 -11.97 -5.07
N ALA A 282 -5.31 -10.96 -4.72
CA ALA A 282 -5.32 -10.36 -3.38
C ALA A 282 -6.72 -9.86 -2.97
N CYS A 283 -7.45 -9.19 -3.87
CA CYS A 283 -8.83 -8.75 -3.59
C CYS A 283 -9.79 -9.92 -3.36
N ARG A 284 -9.69 -11.00 -4.15
CA ARG A 284 -10.52 -12.19 -3.94
C ARG A 284 -10.23 -12.86 -2.61
N SER A 285 -8.97 -13.04 -2.24
CA SER A 285 -8.57 -13.62 -0.95
C SER A 285 -9.07 -12.76 0.22
N LEU A 286 -8.92 -11.43 0.14
CA LEU A 286 -9.43 -10.51 1.16
C LEU A 286 -10.97 -10.49 1.22
N TYR A 287 -11.66 -10.68 0.09
CA TYR A 287 -13.13 -10.76 0.05
C TYR A 287 -13.64 -12.03 0.72
N ALA A 288 -13.08 -13.19 0.35
CA ALA A 288 -13.37 -14.47 1.01
C ALA A 288 -13.13 -14.36 2.52
N ARG A 289 -12.04 -13.70 2.91
CA ARG A 289 -11.75 -13.42 4.31
C ARG A 289 -12.78 -12.50 4.97
N ALA A 290 -13.21 -11.44 4.30
CA ALA A 290 -14.21 -10.52 4.83
C ALA A 290 -15.57 -11.21 5.05
N LEU A 291 -15.94 -12.14 4.17
CA LEU A 291 -17.13 -12.99 4.32
C LEU A 291 -16.98 -13.93 5.53
N HIS A 292 -15.85 -14.62 5.64
CA HIS A 292 -15.55 -15.50 6.78
C HIS A 292 -15.64 -14.75 8.12
N ASP A 293 -15.10 -13.54 8.19
CA ASP A 293 -15.11 -12.72 9.41
C ASP A 293 -16.40 -11.92 9.60
N ILE A 294 -17.36 -12.00 8.67
CA ILE A 294 -18.64 -11.25 8.68
C ILE A 294 -18.38 -9.75 8.90
N ASN A 295 -17.43 -9.18 8.14
CA ASN A 295 -17.09 -7.76 8.22
C ASN A 295 -17.84 -6.97 7.12
N PRO A 296 -18.99 -6.32 7.42
CA PRO A 296 -19.83 -5.71 6.39
C PRO A 296 -19.14 -4.57 5.64
N LYS A 297 -18.31 -3.77 6.32
CA LYS A 297 -17.55 -2.67 5.67
C LYS A 297 -16.55 -3.21 4.65
N ALA A 298 -15.83 -4.27 5.02
CA ALA A 298 -14.87 -4.93 4.15
C ALA A 298 -15.56 -5.63 2.97
N ILE A 299 -16.64 -6.38 3.23
CA ILE A 299 -17.46 -7.05 2.19
C ILE A 299 -17.93 -6.03 1.16
N LEU A 300 -18.51 -4.90 1.61
CA LEU A 300 -19.00 -3.87 0.71
C LEU A 300 -17.88 -3.23 -0.11
N ALA A 301 -16.79 -2.82 0.54
CA ALA A 301 -15.69 -2.13 -0.13
C ALA A 301 -14.98 -3.02 -1.15
N ILE A 302 -14.60 -4.25 -0.76
CA ILE A 302 -13.89 -5.18 -1.64
C ILE A 302 -14.83 -5.71 -2.73
N GLY A 303 -16.09 -6.02 -2.39
CA GLY A 303 -17.09 -6.46 -3.36
C GLY A 303 -17.35 -5.41 -4.44
N SER A 304 -17.36 -4.12 -4.09
CA SER A 304 -17.48 -3.02 -5.06
C SER A 304 -16.28 -2.95 -5.99
N LEU A 305 -15.07 -3.16 -5.47
CA LEU A 305 -13.83 -3.20 -6.27
C LEU A 305 -13.82 -4.40 -7.23
N LEU A 306 -14.25 -5.58 -6.78
CA LEU A 306 -14.39 -6.78 -7.61
C LEU A 306 -15.42 -6.59 -8.73
N LYS A 307 -16.54 -5.90 -8.45
CA LYS A 307 -17.53 -5.54 -9.48
C LYS A 307 -16.91 -4.60 -10.51
N LEU A 308 -16.17 -3.58 -10.09
CA LEU A 308 -15.50 -2.64 -11.00
C LEU A 308 -14.52 -3.36 -11.95
N ILE A 309 -13.76 -4.34 -11.45
CA ILE A 309 -12.87 -5.16 -12.28
C ILE A 309 -13.66 -5.89 -13.37
N LYS A 310 -14.81 -6.48 -13.04
CA LYS A 310 -15.68 -7.16 -14.02
C LYS A 310 -16.17 -6.20 -15.10
N TYR A 311 -16.59 -5.00 -14.72
CA TYR A 311 -17.01 -3.96 -15.68
C TYR A 311 -15.87 -3.49 -16.59
N GLN A 312 -14.62 -3.47 -16.12
CA GLN A 312 -13.48 -3.12 -16.98
C GLN A 312 -13.09 -4.21 -17.99
N GLN A 313 -13.61 -5.42 -17.86
CA GLN A 313 -13.44 -6.50 -18.84
C GLN A 313 -14.49 -6.43 -19.95
N THR A 314 -15.64 -5.80 -19.68
CA THR A 314 -16.65 -5.52 -20.69
C THR A 314 -16.24 -4.26 -21.45
N ASP A 315 -15.91 -4.42 -22.73
CA ASP A 315 -15.44 -3.36 -23.65
C ASP A 315 -16.61 -2.44 -24.05
N VAL A 316 -17.18 -1.72 -23.07
CA VAL A 316 -18.28 -0.78 -23.28
C VAL A 316 -17.81 0.60 -22.86
N ASP A 317 -17.67 1.49 -23.84
CA ASP A 317 -17.44 2.91 -23.58
C ASP A 317 -18.77 3.55 -23.14
N HIS A 318 -18.93 3.73 -21.82
CA HIS A 318 -20.12 4.37 -21.25
C HIS A 318 -20.13 5.91 -21.44
N THR A 319 -19.08 6.49 -22.03
CA THR A 319 -19.02 7.92 -22.38
C THR A 319 -19.49 8.17 -23.81
N GLU A 320 -19.58 7.13 -24.65
CA GLU A 320 -20.25 7.24 -25.93
C GLU A 320 -21.76 7.29 -25.72
N LEU A 321 -22.36 8.44 -26.03
CA LEU A 321 -23.81 8.54 -26.14
C LEU A 321 -24.24 7.65 -27.32
N PRO A 322 -25.22 6.74 -27.14
CA PRO A 322 -25.71 5.95 -28.25
C PRO A 322 -26.27 6.89 -29.30
N VAL A 323 -25.65 6.91 -30.49
CA VAL A 323 -26.09 7.70 -31.64
C VAL A 323 -27.45 7.17 -32.07
N THR A 324 -28.50 7.77 -31.50
CA THR A 324 -29.87 7.48 -31.87
C THR A 324 -30.24 8.46 -32.96
N ASN A 325 -30.30 8.00 -34.20
CA ASN A 325 -30.79 8.77 -35.36
C ASN A 325 -32.32 9.02 -35.31
N VAL A 326 -32.93 8.89 -34.13
CA VAL A 326 -34.37 9.07 -33.92
C VAL A 326 -34.55 10.43 -33.25
N ILE A 327 -34.85 11.43 -34.08
CA ILE A 327 -35.38 12.71 -33.59
C ILE A 327 -36.80 12.40 -33.12
N HIS A 328 -37.03 12.38 -31.81
CA HIS A 328 -38.37 12.45 -31.27
C HIS A 328 -38.88 13.89 -31.48
N LEU A 329 -39.79 14.04 -32.43
CA LEU A 329 -40.56 15.26 -32.69
C LEU A 329 -41.72 15.41 -31.72
#